data_AF-A0A2E7HUD1-F1
#
_entry.id   AF-A0A2E7HUD1-F1
#
_cell.length_a   1.000
_cell.length_b   1.000
_cell.length_c   1.000
_cell.angle_alpha   90.00
_cell.angle_beta   90.00
_cell.angle_gamma   90.00
#
_symmetry.space_group_name_H-M   'P 1'
#
loop_
_entity.id
_entity.type
_entity.pdbx_description
1 polymer ?
#
loop_
_entity_poly.entity_id
_entity_poly.type
_entity_poly.pdbx_seq_one_letter_code
_entity_poly.pdbx_strand_id
1 'polypeptide(L)'
;MASANLEELGARAESMNVGEVVSVHSIPGGGTLPSVVIPSIGLKLSGDRSWELRCGFDRGLPVIARVEDGDTYLDFRTIDPDHDEIVSAALGNLD
;
A
#
# COMPACT_ATOMS: atom_id res chain seq x y z
N MET A 1 4.84 -0.73 -9.31
CA MET A 1 4.82 -0.25 -10.71
C MET A 1 3.84 -1.05 -11.57
N ALA A 2 3.27 -0.45 -12.63
CA ALA A 2 2.18 -1.06 -13.42
C ALA A 2 2.51 -2.44 -14.03
N SER A 3 3.75 -2.62 -14.49
CA SER A 3 4.26 -3.86 -15.10
C SER A 3 4.83 -4.87 -14.11
N ALA A 4 4.80 -4.58 -12.81
CA ALA A 4 5.31 -5.50 -11.78
C ALA A 4 4.43 -6.77 -11.74
N ASN A 5 5.09 -7.93 -11.68
CA ASN A 5 4.40 -9.21 -11.60
C ASN A 5 3.89 -9.46 -10.16
N LEU A 6 2.92 -10.36 -10.00
CA LEU A 6 2.26 -10.60 -8.70
C LEU A 6 3.20 -11.23 -7.67
N GLU A 7 4.16 -12.05 -8.09
CA GLU A 7 5.11 -12.72 -7.21
C GLU A 7 6.05 -11.71 -6.55
N GLU A 8 6.61 -10.78 -7.33
CA GLU A 8 7.44 -9.67 -6.84
C GLU A 8 6.67 -8.78 -5.86
N LEU A 9 5.40 -8.48 -6.16
CA LEU A 9 4.58 -7.66 -5.26
C LEU A 9 4.25 -8.40 -3.97
N GLY A 10 4.04 -9.71 -4.04
CA GLY A 10 3.86 -10.59 -2.88
C GLY A 10 5.08 -10.58 -1.98
N ALA A 11 6.25 -10.87 -2.53
CA ALA A 11 7.51 -10.90 -1.77
C ALA A 11 7.79 -9.55 -1.10
N ARG A 12 7.54 -8.43 -1.79
CA ARG A 12 7.68 -7.08 -1.22
C ARG A 12 6.70 -6.83 -0.08
N ALA A 13 5.44 -7.22 -0.22
CA ALA A 13 4.43 -7.06 0.83
C ALA A 13 4.75 -7.90 2.08
N GLU A 14 5.19 -9.15 1.89
CA GLU A 14 5.63 -10.03 2.97
C GLU A 14 6.83 -9.44 3.72
N SER A 15 7.76 -8.80 3.00
CA SER A 15 8.96 -8.19 3.59
C SER A 15 8.67 -7.03 4.56
N MET A 16 7.48 -6.42 4.49
CA MET A 16 7.09 -5.35 5.41
C MET A 16 6.85 -5.84 6.83
N ASN A 17 6.55 -7.14 7.01
CA ASN A 17 6.34 -7.78 8.32
C ASN A 17 5.35 -7.03 9.24
N VAL A 18 4.30 -6.45 8.66
CA VAL A 18 3.21 -5.75 9.35
C VAL A 18 1.93 -5.97 8.58
N GLY A 19 0.77 -6.04 9.25
CA GLY A 19 -0.52 -6.24 8.59
C GLY A 19 -0.72 -7.63 7.96
N GLU A 20 -1.74 -7.73 7.10
CA GLU A 20 -2.09 -8.93 6.33
C GLU A 20 -1.81 -8.71 4.83
N VAL A 21 -1.06 -9.61 4.20
CA VAL A 21 -0.84 -9.59 2.74
C VAL A 21 -2.10 -10.09 2.04
N VAL A 22 -2.66 -9.30 1.13
CA VAL A 22 -3.94 -9.58 0.47
C VAL A 22 -3.87 -9.36 -1.04
N SER A 23 -4.67 -10.11 -1.80
CA SER A 23 -4.91 -9.79 -3.21
C SER A 23 -5.84 -8.58 -3.33
N VAL A 24 -5.46 -7.61 -4.16
CA VAL A 24 -6.26 -6.39 -4.40
C VAL A 24 -6.37 -6.10 -5.89
N HIS A 25 -7.28 -5.20 -6.26
CA HIS A 25 -7.42 -4.69 -7.62
C HIS A 25 -6.99 -3.22 -7.68
N SER A 26 -6.09 -2.91 -8.61
CA SER A 26 -5.67 -1.53 -8.91
C SER A 26 -6.46 -0.99 -10.09
N ILE A 27 -6.97 0.23 -9.97
CA ILE A 27 -7.61 0.98 -11.07
C ILE A 27 -6.69 2.16 -11.41
N PRO A 28 -6.01 2.16 -12.56
CA PRO A 28 -5.08 3.22 -12.93
C PRO A 28 -5.83 4.49 -13.39
N GLY A 29 -5.09 5.60 -13.44
CA GLY A 29 -5.55 6.82 -14.10
C GLY A 29 -6.54 7.67 -13.29
N GLY A 30 -6.69 7.43 -11.99
CA GLY A 30 -7.44 8.32 -11.09
C GLY A 30 -8.89 8.58 -11.51
N GLY A 31 -9.52 7.59 -12.17
CA GLY A 31 -10.90 7.69 -12.67
C GLY A 31 -11.04 7.94 -14.18
N THR A 32 -9.94 8.15 -14.92
CA THR A 32 -9.96 8.27 -16.39
C THR A 32 -10.10 6.92 -17.11
N LEU A 33 -9.71 5.83 -16.44
CA LEU A 33 -9.78 4.46 -16.95
C LEU A 33 -10.55 3.54 -15.99
N PRO A 34 -11.84 3.83 -15.70
CA PRO A 34 -12.59 3.15 -14.63
C PRO A 34 -12.85 1.66 -14.92
N SER A 35 -12.80 1.23 -16.19
CA SER A 35 -13.00 -0.15 -16.60
C SER A 35 -11.71 -0.97 -16.66
N VAL A 36 -10.54 -0.34 -16.46
CA VAL A 36 -9.25 -1.03 -16.46
C VAL A 36 -8.96 -1.51 -15.05
N VAL A 37 -8.87 -2.82 -14.89
CA VAL A 37 -8.56 -3.47 -13.62
C VAL A 37 -7.25 -4.24 -13.77
N ILE A 38 -6.31 -3.99 -12.88
CA ILE A 38 -5.02 -4.69 -12.84
C ILE A 38 -4.95 -5.49 -11.53
N PRO A 39 -4.84 -6.83 -11.57
CA PRO A 39 -4.62 -7.64 -10.37
C PRO A 39 -3.37 -7.17 -9.62
N SER A 40 -3.41 -7.15 -8.29
CA SER A 40 -2.33 -6.68 -7.44
C SER A 40 -2.24 -7.39 -6.11
N ILE A 41 -1.13 -7.11 -5.40
CA ILE A 41 -0.94 -7.48 -4.01
C ILE A 41 -0.88 -6.19 -3.21
N GLY A 42 -1.59 -6.20 -2.08
CA GLY A 42 -1.59 -5.11 -1.13
C GLY A 42 -1.31 -5.61 0.29
N LEU A 43 -1.15 -4.65 1.18
CA LEU A 43 -1.11 -4.87 2.61
C LEU A 43 -2.35 -4.26 3.24
N LYS A 44 -3.06 -5.06 4.03
CA LYS A 44 -4.21 -4.67 4.83
C LYS A 44 -3.76 -4.42 6.26
N LEU A 45 -4.11 -3.25 6.78
CA LEU A 45 -3.99 -2.86 8.18
C LEU A 45 -5.39 -2.76 8.78
N SER A 46 -5.55 -3.24 10.01
CA SER A 46 -6.85 -3.16 10.69
C SER A 46 -7.17 -1.71 11.05
N GLY A 47 -8.40 -1.28 10.78
CA GLY A 47 -8.88 0.06 11.07
C GLY A 47 -8.49 1.13 10.04
N ASP A 48 -9.10 2.30 10.15
CA ASP A 48 -8.72 3.49 9.39
C ASP A 48 -7.49 4.16 10.04
N ARG A 49 -6.32 3.89 9.45
CA ARG A 49 -5.02 4.47 9.80
C ARG A 49 -4.61 5.56 8.80
N SER A 50 -5.51 6.00 7.92
CA SER A 50 -5.19 6.90 6.81
C SER A 50 -4.77 8.29 7.27
N TRP A 51 -5.28 8.74 8.41
CA TRP A 51 -4.88 10.01 9.01
C TRP A 51 -3.44 9.96 9.52
N GLU A 52 -3.12 8.95 10.33
CA GLU A 52 -1.79 8.77 10.92
C GLU A 52 -0.72 8.63 9.83
N LEU A 53 -0.98 7.77 8.84
CA LEU A 53 -0.10 7.58 7.70
C LEU A 53 0.10 8.86 6.88
N ARG A 54 -0.97 9.64 6.65
CA ARG A 54 -0.89 10.90 5.89
C ARG A 54 -0.16 12.00 6.65
N CYS A 55 -0.31 12.07 7.97
CA CYS A 55 0.42 13.02 8.80
C CYS A 55 1.91 12.70 8.85
N GLY A 56 2.24 11.40 8.75
CA GLY A 56 3.60 10.91 8.97
C GLY A 56 3.98 11.00 10.46
N PHE A 57 4.89 10.12 10.88
CA PHE A 57 5.44 10.12 12.24
C PHE A 57 6.80 10.82 12.25
N ASP A 58 6.99 11.82 13.12
CA ASP A 58 8.26 12.53 13.33
C ASP A 58 9.01 12.94 12.04
N ARG A 59 8.32 13.62 11.11
CA ARG A 59 8.83 14.01 9.77
C ARG A 59 9.15 12.84 8.83
N GLY A 60 8.73 11.63 9.17
CA GLY A 60 8.76 10.46 8.29
C GLY A 60 7.89 10.63 7.05
N LEU A 61 8.03 9.72 6.09
CA LEU A 61 7.33 9.77 4.80
C LEU A 61 5.80 9.75 5.00
N PRO A 62 5.07 10.77 4.52
CA PRO A 62 3.62 10.70 4.42
C PRO A 62 3.21 9.59 3.44
N VAL A 63 2.38 8.66 3.88
CA VAL A 63 1.87 7.56 3.07
C VAL A 63 0.39 7.76 2.80
N ILE A 64 0.02 7.77 1.51
CA ILE A 64 -1.39 7.85 1.10
C ILE A 64 -1.89 6.44 0.82
N ALA A 65 -2.74 5.94 1.71
CA ALA A 65 -3.37 4.63 1.60
C ALA A 65 -4.86 4.76 1.22
N ARG A 66 -5.45 3.65 0.77
CA ARG A 66 -6.90 3.53 0.55
C ARG A 66 -7.56 3.06 1.84
N VAL A 67 -8.76 3.56 2.14
CA VAL A 67 -9.62 3.01 3.20
C VAL A 67 -10.82 2.35 2.53
N GLU A 68 -11.12 1.13 2.92
CA GLU A 68 -12.21 0.32 2.37
C GLU A 68 -12.78 -0.55 3.50
N ASP A 69 -14.09 -0.53 3.68
CA ASP A 69 -14.80 -1.28 4.74
C ASP A 69 -14.22 -1.10 6.16
N GLY A 70 -13.67 0.08 6.44
CA GLY A 70 -13.11 0.42 7.75
C GLY A 70 -11.67 -0.02 7.97
N ASP A 71 -11.04 -0.68 6.99
CA ASP A 71 -9.63 -1.08 7.04
C ASP A 71 -8.78 -0.28 6.05
N THR A 72 -7.47 -0.22 6.29
CA THR A 72 -6.51 0.55 5.48
C THR A 72 -5.69 -0.36 4.58
N TYR A 73 -5.55 0.00 3.32
CA TYR A 73 -4.89 -0.79 2.29
C TYR A 73 -3.77 0.01 1.61
N LEU A 74 -2.60 -0.62 1.53
CA LEU A 74 -1.47 -0.16 0.72
C LEU A 74 -1.37 -1.06 -0.51
N ASP A 75 -1.42 -0.49 -1.71
CA ASP A 75 -1.29 -1.24 -2.95
C ASP A 75 0.17 -1.17 -3.45
N PHE A 76 0.88 -2.29 -3.49
CA PHE A 76 2.31 -2.32 -3.86
C PHE A 76 2.54 -1.94 -5.32
N ARG A 77 1.48 -1.90 -6.13
CA ARG A 77 1.57 -1.41 -7.50
C ARG A 77 1.89 0.08 -7.57
N THR A 78 1.52 0.87 -6.55
CA THR A 78 1.80 2.31 -6.51
C THR A 78 3.08 2.66 -5.76
N ILE A 79 3.68 1.68 -5.06
CA ILE A 79 4.94 1.85 -4.34
C ILE A 79 6.10 1.50 -5.27
N ASP A 80 6.99 2.46 -5.47
CA ASP A 80 8.28 2.23 -6.14
C ASP A 80 9.14 1.27 -5.29
N PRO A 81 9.71 0.19 -5.84
CA PRO A 81 10.60 -0.71 -5.09
C PRO A 81 11.72 0.00 -4.33
N ASP A 82 12.26 1.09 -4.87
CA ASP A 82 13.32 1.85 -4.21
C ASP A 82 12.84 2.57 -2.93
N HIS A 83 11.53 2.62 -2.70
CA HIS A 83 10.91 3.21 -1.51
C HIS A 83 10.44 2.19 -0.47
N ASP A 84 10.71 0.89 -0.65
CA ASP A 84 10.22 -0.14 0.27
C ASP A 84 10.72 0.08 1.71
N GLU A 85 11.99 0.40 1.88
CA GLU A 85 12.58 0.62 3.21
C GLU A 85 11.95 1.83 3.93
N ILE A 86 11.75 2.95 3.22
CA ILE A 86 11.17 4.15 3.83
C ILE A 86 9.67 4.00 4.10
N VAL A 87 8.94 3.23 3.28
CA VAL A 87 7.54 2.88 3.55
C VAL A 87 7.45 1.93 4.74
N SER A 88 8.30 0.90 4.80
CA SER A 88 8.38 -0.02 5.94
C SER A 88 8.61 0.74 7.25
N ALA A 89 9.57 1.67 7.26
CA ALA A 89 9.84 2.51 8.43
C ALA A 89 8.63 3.38 8.83
N ALA A 90 7.87 3.91 7.87
CA ALA A 90 6.66 4.68 8.16
C ALA A 90 5.56 3.80 8.78
N LEU A 91 5.42 2.54 8.33
CA LEU A 91 4.44 1.59 8.87
C LEU A 91 4.83 1.08 10.26
N GLY A 92 6.12 0.89 10.53
CA GLY A 92 6.62 0.43 11.83
C GLY A 92 6.38 1.42 12.99
N ASN A 93 5.99 2.65 12.70
CA ASN A 93 5.62 3.67 13.69
C ASN A 93 4.12 3.68 14.04
N LEU A 94 3.33 2.78 13.46
CA LEU A 94 1.93 2.62 13.82
C LEU A 94 1.82 1.88 15.17
N ASP A 95 1.10 2.49 16.12
CA ASP A 95 0.74 1.88 17.41
C ASP A 95 -0.13 0.61 17.26
#